data_AF-A0AA86SV53-F1
#
_entry.id   AF-A0AA86SV53-F1
#
_cell.length_a   1.000
_cell.length_b   1.000
_cell.length_c   1.000
_cell.angle_alpha   90.00
_cell.angle_beta   90.00
_cell.angle_gamma   90.00
#
_symmetry.space_group_name_H-M   'P 1'
#
loop_
_entity.id
_entity.type
_entity.pdbx_description
1 polymer ?
#
loop_
_entity_poly.entity_id
_entity_poly.type
_entity_poly.pdbx_seq_one_letter_code
_entity_poly.pdbx_strand_id
1 'polypeptide(L)'
;MADEGGTDTVTEEPKRRYDVFLCFRGNDTRCTFTGNLYAALRQARFRTFMADGTLKGSVQIENTIIEALKASRISIVVLSQNFASSRWCLNELVKILECMRTKNQVVIPIFYNVDPSDVRNQRGRFGEAMMFRFGEDTKEVQKWRSVLTQVANLSGWCFGRGSGFKYEYEFIEEIVRHVTLVLPRYSIFLSFSGKETRTFTGFLNNALCRRGFHTFISDGDQSSQSTIGVIEKSRLSIVILLRLCFRDPSPISMDKSSSAEINEE
;
A
#
# COMPACT_ATOMS: atom_id res chain seq x y z
N MET A 1 -1.14 -53.15 12.80
CA MET A 1 -0.67 -51.78 13.09
C MET A 1 -0.13 -51.22 11.80
N ALA A 2 -0.97 -50.51 11.05
CA ALA A 2 -0.56 -49.75 9.88
C ALA A 2 -0.57 -48.28 10.29
N ASP A 3 0.57 -47.62 10.08
CA ASP A 3 0.82 -46.22 10.36
C ASP A 3 0.20 -45.38 9.22
N GLU A 4 -0.79 -44.54 9.53
CA GLU A 4 -1.42 -43.67 8.55
C GLU A 4 -0.60 -42.39 8.38
N GLY A 5 0.09 -42.30 7.24
CA GLY A 5 0.78 -41.09 6.79
C GLY A 5 -0.21 -39.98 6.44
N GLY A 6 -0.38 -39.03 7.37
CA GLY A 6 -1.05 -37.76 7.11
C GLY A 6 -0.31 -36.96 6.05
N THR A 7 -0.96 -36.72 4.92
CA THR A 7 -0.48 -35.78 3.90
C THR A 7 -0.91 -34.37 4.30
N ASP A 8 0.01 -33.63 4.90
CA ASP A 8 -0.14 -32.19 5.11
C ASP A 8 -0.25 -31.50 3.75
N THR A 9 -1.48 -31.20 3.36
CA THR A 9 -1.77 -30.36 2.20
C THR A 9 -1.40 -28.92 2.56
N VAL A 10 -0.12 -28.59 2.37
CA VAL A 10 0.35 -27.20 2.38
C VAL A 10 -0.40 -26.47 1.26
N THR A 11 -1.41 -25.70 1.65
CA THR A 11 -2.12 -24.79 0.78
C THR A 11 -1.12 -23.70 0.39
N GLU A 12 -0.49 -23.83 -0.78
CA GLU A 12 0.37 -22.76 -1.32
C GLU A 12 -0.47 -21.48 -1.44
N GLU A 13 -0.18 -20.49 -0.59
CA GLU A 13 -0.79 -19.18 -0.73
C GLU A 13 -0.54 -18.67 -2.16
N PRO A 14 -1.57 -18.24 -2.90
CA PRO A 14 -1.41 -17.81 -4.27
C PRO A 14 -0.38 -16.68 -4.30
N LYS A 15 0.71 -16.91 -5.04
CA LYS A 15 1.87 -16.01 -5.13
C LYS A 15 1.42 -14.65 -5.68
N ARG A 16 1.11 -13.71 -4.77
CA ARG A 16 0.71 -12.33 -5.08
C ARG A 16 1.82 -11.64 -5.87
N ARG A 17 1.61 -11.49 -7.17
CA ARG A 17 2.61 -10.97 -8.13
C ARG A 17 2.65 -9.44 -8.13
N TYR A 18 1.51 -8.83 -7.85
CA TYR A 18 1.33 -7.38 -7.82
C TYR A 18 0.85 -6.92 -6.44
N ASP A 19 1.20 -5.70 -6.11
CA ASP A 19 0.77 -5.07 -4.87
C ASP A 19 -0.53 -4.28 -5.10
N VAL A 20 -0.61 -3.56 -6.23
CA VAL A 20 -1.72 -2.68 -6.56
C VAL A 20 -2.19 -2.95 -7.99
N PHE A 21 -3.51 -3.08 -8.18
CA PHE A 21 -4.18 -3.05 -9.46
C PHE A 21 -4.92 -1.72 -9.62
N LEU A 22 -4.71 -1.01 -10.73
CA LEU A 22 -5.44 0.22 -11.06
C LEU A 22 -6.51 -0.08 -12.10
N CYS A 23 -7.79 0.07 -11.72
CA CYS A 23 -8.95 0.03 -12.61
C CYS A 23 -9.45 1.45 -12.86
N PHE A 24 -9.56 1.86 -14.11
CA PHE A 24 -9.90 3.24 -14.48
C PHE A 24 -10.40 3.33 -15.92
N ARG A 25 -10.99 4.48 -16.26
CA ARG A 25 -11.34 4.79 -17.64
C ARG A 25 -10.14 5.41 -18.35
N GLY A 26 -9.53 4.65 -19.25
CA GLY A 26 -8.34 5.10 -20.00
C GLY A 26 -8.47 6.49 -20.63
N ASN A 27 -9.57 6.78 -21.33
CA ASN A 27 -9.76 8.06 -22.00
C ASN A 27 -9.90 9.25 -21.03
N ASP A 28 -10.27 9.01 -19.77
CA ASP A 28 -10.54 10.09 -18.81
C ASP A 28 -9.26 10.46 -18.05
N THR A 29 -8.47 9.46 -17.61
CA THR A 29 -7.42 9.69 -16.61
C THR A 29 -6.06 9.06 -16.90
N ARG A 30 -5.87 8.34 -18.02
CA ARG A 30 -4.62 7.60 -18.32
C ARG A 30 -3.37 8.48 -18.29
N CYS A 31 -3.40 9.57 -19.06
CA CYS A 31 -2.25 10.46 -19.25
C CYS A 31 -2.24 11.63 -18.26
N THR A 32 -3.14 11.62 -17.28
CA THR A 32 -3.29 12.64 -16.25
C THR A 32 -3.23 11.97 -14.88
N PHE A 33 -4.30 12.04 -14.08
CA PHE A 33 -4.35 11.57 -12.71
C PHE A 33 -3.89 10.13 -12.51
N THR A 34 -4.38 9.16 -13.31
CA THR A 34 -4.01 7.75 -13.11
C THR A 34 -2.58 7.46 -13.53
N GLY A 35 -2.06 8.16 -14.54
CA GLY A 35 -0.65 8.09 -14.93
C GLY A 35 0.27 8.58 -13.82
N ASN A 36 -0.06 9.73 -13.23
CA ASN A 36 0.67 10.31 -12.10
C ASN A 36 0.60 9.42 -10.86
N LEU A 37 -0.59 8.90 -10.52
CA LEU A 37 -0.78 7.97 -9.41
C LEU A 37 0.05 6.69 -9.61
N TYR A 38 0.07 6.13 -10.82
CA TYR A 38 0.89 4.97 -11.15
C TYR A 38 2.38 5.27 -10.94
N ALA A 39 2.87 6.40 -11.45
CA ALA A 39 4.26 6.81 -11.29
C ALA A 39 4.63 6.96 -9.81
N ALA A 40 3.79 7.62 -9.02
CA ALA A 40 4.01 7.80 -7.58
C ALA A 40 4.01 6.47 -6.81
N LEU A 41 3.08 5.56 -7.10
CA LEU A 41 3.07 4.20 -6.53
C LEU A 41 4.34 3.43 -6.90
N ARG A 42 4.81 3.52 -8.15
CA ARG A 42 6.05 2.88 -8.60
C ARG A 42 7.28 3.48 -7.91
N GLN A 43 7.31 4.80 -7.72
CA GLN A 43 8.37 5.49 -6.98
C GLN A 43 8.41 5.04 -5.51
N ALA A 44 7.24 4.82 -4.90
CA ALA A 44 7.08 4.17 -3.60
C ALA A 44 7.28 2.63 -3.63
N ARG A 45 7.85 2.11 -4.72
CA ARG A 45 8.24 0.70 -4.94
C ARG A 45 7.08 -0.29 -4.99
N PHE A 46 5.85 0.17 -5.24
CA PHE A 46 4.70 -0.72 -5.47
C PHE A 46 4.82 -1.43 -6.82
N ARG A 47 4.63 -2.76 -6.83
CA ARG A 47 4.42 -3.52 -8.07
C ARG A 47 3.00 -3.25 -8.53
N THR A 48 2.82 -2.17 -9.26
CA THR A 48 1.51 -1.73 -9.73
C THR A 48 1.23 -2.24 -11.13
N PHE A 49 0.05 -2.80 -11.35
CA PHE A 49 -0.49 -3.12 -12.66
C PHE A 49 -1.51 -2.06 -13.05
N MET A 50 -1.34 -1.45 -14.24
CA MET A 50 -2.27 -0.47 -14.78
C MET A 50 -3.16 -1.15 -15.82
N ALA A 51 -4.44 -1.35 -15.50
CA ALA A 51 -5.38 -2.00 -16.40
C ALA A 51 -5.93 -1.00 -17.40
N ASP A 52 -5.31 -0.98 -18.58
CA ASP A 52 -5.72 -0.09 -19.65
C ASP A 52 -6.75 -0.75 -20.57
N GLY A 53 -8.01 -0.38 -20.39
CA GLY A 53 -9.11 -0.81 -21.26
C GLY A 53 -9.01 -0.30 -22.72
N THR A 54 -8.01 0.51 -23.08
CA THR A 54 -7.72 0.91 -24.46
C THR A 54 -6.76 -0.05 -25.19
N LEU A 55 -6.07 -0.95 -24.50
CA LEU A 55 -5.22 -2.00 -25.08
C LEU A 55 -6.04 -3.17 -25.67
N LYS A 56 -7.12 -2.85 -26.38
CA LYS A 56 -7.89 -3.85 -27.12
C LYS A 56 -7.03 -4.43 -28.23
N GLY A 57 -6.86 -5.74 -28.21
CA GLY A 57 -6.23 -6.43 -29.34
C GLY A 57 -6.37 -7.94 -29.29
N SER A 58 -6.33 -8.57 -28.11
CA SER A 58 -6.31 -10.03 -28.05
C SER A 58 -6.81 -10.62 -26.72
N VAL A 59 -7.32 -11.86 -26.79
CA VAL A 59 -7.76 -12.67 -25.62
C VAL A 59 -6.63 -12.82 -24.60
N GLN A 60 -5.38 -12.84 -25.06
CA GLN A 60 -4.21 -12.92 -24.20
C GLN A 60 -4.05 -11.68 -23.29
N ILE A 61 -4.41 -10.49 -23.78
CA ILE A 61 -4.36 -9.25 -22.98
C ILE A 61 -5.42 -9.29 -21.89
N GLU A 62 -6.63 -9.74 -22.22
CA GLU A 62 -7.73 -9.91 -21.25
C GLU A 62 -7.33 -10.87 -20.12
N ASN A 63 -6.82 -12.05 -20.47
CA ASN A 63 -6.36 -13.03 -19.49
C ASN A 63 -5.25 -12.45 -18.60
N THR A 64 -4.32 -11.70 -19.17
CA THR A 64 -3.23 -11.05 -18.41
C THR A 64 -3.78 -10.06 -17.38
N ILE A 65 -4.78 -9.25 -17.75
CA ILE A 65 -5.42 -8.28 -16.86
C ILE A 65 -6.16 -9.00 -15.72
N ILE A 66 -6.93 -10.04 -16.03
CA ILE A 66 -7.67 -10.81 -15.02
C ILE A 66 -6.73 -11.52 -14.05
N GLU A 67 -5.63 -12.09 -14.52
CA GLU A 67 -4.64 -12.71 -13.66
C GLU A 67 -3.89 -11.68 -12.80
N ALA A 68 -3.57 -10.50 -13.34
CA ALA A 68 -3.00 -9.42 -12.56
C ALA A 68 -3.96 -8.92 -11.47
N LEU A 69 -5.25 -8.76 -11.78
CA LEU A 69 -6.31 -8.41 -10.83
C LEU A 69 -6.38 -9.42 -9.69
N LYS A 70 -6.46 -10.72 -10.03
CA LYS A 70 -6.52 -11.81 -9.05
C LYS A 70 -5.26 -11.94 -8.20
N ALA A 71 -4.10 -11.55 -8.74
CA ALA A 71 -2.80 -11.63 -8.08
C ALA A 71 -2.41 -10.35 -7.32
N SER A 72 -3.29 -9.35 -7.29
CA SER A 72 -3.08 -8.07 -6.60
C SER A 72 -3.59 -8.09 -5.16
N ARG A 73 -2.95 -7.32 -4.27
CA ARG A 73 -3.36 -7.19 -2.85
C ARG A 73 -4.37 -6.07 -2.64
N ILE A 74 -4.19 -4.98 -3.38
CA ILE A 74 -5.06 -3.81 -3.38
C ILE A 74 -5.58 -3.58 -4.80
N SER A 75 -6.86 -3.27 -4.94
CA SER A 75 -7.46 -2.76 -6.16
C SER A 75 -7.90 -1.32 -5.92
N ILE A 76 -7.33 -0.38 -6.65
CA ILE A 76 -7.76 1.03 -6.65
C ILE A 76 -8.67 1.24 -7.86
N VAL A 77 -9.87 1.72 -7.61
CA VAL A 77 -10.88 1.97 -8.64
C VAL A 77 -11.06 3.48 -8.81
N VAL A 78 -10.56 4.02 -9.91
CA VAL A 78 -10.68 5.44 -10.25
C VAL A 78 -11.98 5.66 -11.02
N LEU A 79 -13.02 6.03 -10.28
CA LEU A 79 -14.35 6.36 -10.79
C LEU A 79 -14.32 7.78 -11.35
N SER A 80 -14.32 7.87 -12.68
CA SER A 80 -14.32 9.11 -13.46
C SER A 80 -15.63 9.25 -14.24
N GLN A 81 -15.84 10.42 -14.82
CA GLN A 81 -17.10 10.82 -15.43
C GLN A 81 -17.67 9.83 -16.46
N ASN A 82 -16.82 9.19 -17.27
CA ASN A 82 -17.24 8.23 -18.29
C ASN A 82 -16.92 6.78 -17.92
N PHE A 83 -16.65 6.49 -16.63
CA PHE A 83 -16.31 5.14 -16.19
C PHE A 83 -17.43 4.15 -16.54
N ALA A 84 -18.68 4.50 -16.25
CA ALA A 84 -19.83 3.65 -16.50
C ALA A 84 -20.25 3.54 -17.97
N SER A 85 -19.59 4.25 -18.90
CA SER A 85 -19.81 4.06 -20.34
C SER A 85 -19.03 2.87 -20.92
N SER A 86 -18.09 2.31 -20.15
CA SER A 86 -17.17 1.26 -20.57
C SER A 86 -17.59 -0.08 -19.99
N ARG A 87 -18.09 -0.98 -20.86
CA ARG A 87 -18.38 -2.39 -20.53
C ARG A 87 -17.19 -3.08 -19.85
N TRP A 88 -15.97 -2.73 -20.29
CA TRP A 88 -14.74 -3.27 -19.74
C TRP A 88 -14.53 -2.86 -18.28
N CYS A 89 -14.59 -1.55 -17.99
CA CYS A 89 -14.41 -1.03 -16.63
C CYS A 89 -15.46 -1.61 -15.67
N LEU A 90 -16.71 -1.78 -16.14
CA LEU A 90 -17.78 -2.41 -15.36
C LEU A 90 -17.53 -3.90 -15.09
N ASN A 91 -17.01 -4.64 -16.07
CA ASN A 91 -16.66 -6.05 -15.90
C ASN A 91 -15.44 -6.25 -14.99
N GLU A 92 -14.43 -5.37 -15.07
CA GLU A 92 -13.31 -5.35 -14.13
C GLU A 92 -13.82 -5.10 -12.70
N LEU A 93 -14.71 -4.12 -12.51
CA LEU A 93 -15.28 -3.81 -11.20
C LEU A 93 -16.03 -5.00 -10.60
N VAL A 94 -16.80 -5.73 -11.42
CA VAL A 94 -17.44 -6.99 -11.00
C VAL A 94 -16.41 -7.99 -10.46
N LYS A 95 -15.29 -8.17 -11.17
CA LYS A 95 -14.24 -9.11 -10.76
C LYS A 95 -13.44 -8.63 -9.55
N ILE A 96 -13.26 -7.32 -9.40
CA ILE A 96 -12.64 -6.73 -8.21
C ILE A 96 -13.46 -7.03 -6.96
N LEU A 97 -14.78 -6.77 -6.98
CA LEU A 97 -15.63 -7.05 -5.82
C LEU A 97 -15.77 -8.55 -5.53
N GLU A 98 -15.72 -9.40 -6.57
CA GLU A 98 -15.61 -10.84 -6.39
C GLU A 98 -14.31 -11.22 -5.65
N CYS A 99 -13.17 -10.65 -6.04
CA CYS A 99 -11.88 -10.89 -5.38
C CYS A 99 -11.83 -10.29 -3.96
N MET A 100 -12.48 -9.15 -3.73
CA MET A 100 -12.64 -8.57 -2.39
C MET A 100 -13.27 -9.58 -1.44
N ARG A 101 -14.38 -10.21 -1.85
CA ARG A 101 -15.11 -11.19 -1.03
C ARG A 101 -14.39 -12.54 -0.90
N THR A 102 -13.76 -13.01 -1.96
CA THR A 102 -13.22 -14.39 -2.03
C THR A 102 -11.74 -14.50 -1.67
N LYS A 103 -10.97 -13.41 -1.80
CA LYS A 103 -9.51 -13.39 -1.61
C LYS A 103 -9.03 -12.34 -0.60
N ASN A 104 -9.97 -11.70 0.10
CA ASN A 104 -9.69 -10.62 1.04
C ASN A 104 -8.85 -9.49 0.43
N GLN A 105 -9.08 -9.20 -0.86
CA GLN A 105 -8.41 -8.11 -1.56
C GLN A 105 -8.97 -6.77 -1.05
N VAL A 106 -8.10 -5.83 -0.73
CA VAL A 106 -8.54 -4.48 -0.29
C VAL A 106 -8.97 -3.68 -1.52
N VAL A 107 -10.14 -3.06 -1.47
CA VAL A 107 -10.66 -2.22 -2.55
C VAL A 107 -10.74 -0.77 -2.07
N ILE A 108 -10.16 0.13 -2.84
CA ILE A 108 -10.13 1.57 -2.55
C ILE A 108 -10.77 2.34 -3.72
N PRO A 109 -12.00 2.85 -3.56
CA PRO A 109 -12.58 3.75 -4.55
C PRO A 109 -11.97 5.16 -4.47
N ILE A 110 -11.71 5.73 -5.63
CA ILE A 110 -11.38 7.14 -5.83
C ILE A 110 -12.45 7.76 -6.71
N PHE A 111 -13.16 8.75 -6.19
CA PHE A 111 -14.16 9.53 -6.91
C PHE A 111 -13.47 10.76 -7.50
N TYR A 112 -13.11 10.67 -8.79
CA TYR A 112 -12.32 11.69 -9.48
C TYR A 112 -13.22 12.59 -10.34
N ASN A 113 -13.45 13.82 -9.87
CA ASN A 113 -14.36 14.81 -10.44
C ASN A 113 -15.80 14.29 -10.64
N VAL A 114 -16.24 13.44 -9.71
CA VAL A 114 -17.60 12.88 -9.68
C VAL A 114 -18.13 12.86 -8.25
N ASP A 115 -19.44 13.00 -8.09
CA ASP A 115 -20.10 12.86 -6.79
C ASP A 115 -20.27 11.36 -6.45
N PRO A 116 -19.81 10.87 -5.28
CA PRO A 116 -20.06 9.51 -4.84
C PRO A 116 -21.54 9.10 -4.85
N SER A 117 -22.46 10.04 -4.59
CA SER A 117 -23.91 9.83 -4.64
C SER A 117 -24.40 9.52 -6.04
N ASP A 118 -23.83 10.18 -7.06
CA ASP A 118 -24.15 9.90 -8.46
C ASP A 118 -23.67 8.51 -8.87
N VAL A 119 -22.50 8.08 -8.40
CA VAL A 119 -22.02 6.70 -8.62
C VAL A 119 -22.91 5.69 -7.90
N ARG A 120 -23.23 5.94 -6.63
CA ARG A 120 -24.01 5.04 -5.76
C ARG A 120 -25.42 4.78 -6.30
N ASN A 121 -26.06 5.83 -6.81
CA ASN A 121 -27.44 5.78 -7.27
C ASN A 121 -27.54 5.75 -8.81
N GLN A 122 -26.40 5.71 -9.51
CA GLN A 122 -26.29 5.81 -10.97
C GLN A 122 -27.13 6.98 -11.52
N ARG A 123 -26.90 8.17 -10.98
CA ARG A 123 -27.52 9.44 -11.40
C ARG A 123 -26.57 10.26 -12.26
N GLY A 124 -27.07 11.36 -12.81
CA GLY A 124 -26.32 12.25 -13.70
C GLY A 124 -25.64 11.48 -14.82
N ARG A 125 -24.37 11.78 -15.05
CA ARG A 125 -23.59 11.18 -16.14
C ARG A 125 -23.40 9.67 -16.04
N PHE A 126 -23.38 9.11 -14.84
CA PHE A 126 -23.29 7.65 -14.68
C PHE A 126 -24.56 6.97 -15.18
N GLY A 127 -25.73 7.48 -14.78
CA GLY A 127 -27.02 6.96 -15.22
C GLY A 127 -27.25 7.12 -16.71
N GLU A 128 -27.01 8.33 -17.23
CA GLU A 128 -27.13 8.66 -18.65
C GLU A 128 -26.24 7.76 -19.52
N ALA A 129 -24.97 7.60 -19.15
CA ALA A 129 -24.03 6.77 -19.90
C ALA A 129 -24.45 5.30 -19.92
N MET A 130 -24.92 4.76 -18.79
CA MET A 130 -25.38 3.37 -18.74
C MET A 130 -26.63 3.16 -19.60
N MET A 131 -27.61 4.07 -19.50
CA MET A 131 -28.85 3.99 -20.27
C MET A 131 -28.58 4.08 -21.77
N PHE A 132 -27.78 5.07 -22.20
CA PHE A 132 -27.45 5.25 -23.61
C PHE A 132 -26.66 4.09 -24.21
N ARG A 133 -25.73 3.50 -23.44
CA ARG A 133 -24.82 2.47 -23.95
C ARG A 133 -25.38 1.05 -23.86
N PHE A 134 -26.24 0.77 -22.88
CA PHE A 134 -26.65 -0.60 -22.56
C PHE A 134 -28.16 -0.77 -22.41
N GLY A 135 -28.93 0.31 -22.48
CA GLY A 135 -30.37 0.28 -22.24
C GLY A 135 -30.72 -0.01 -20.79
N GLU A 136 -31.99 -0.37 -20.56
CA GLU A 136 -32.49 -0.81 -19.27
C GLU A 136 -32.71 -2.34 -19.26
N ASP A 137 -32.74 -2.92 -18.07
CA ASP A 137 -33.36 -4.24 -17.81
C ASP A 137 -32.70 -5.53 -18.31
N THR A 138 -31.39 -5.53 -18.55
CA THR A 138 -30.64 -6.80 -18.66
C THR A 138 -30.08 -7.23 -17.29
N LYS A 139 -29.98 -8.55 -17.07
CA LYS A 139 -29.31 -9.13 -15.88
C LYS A 139 -27.90 -8.59 -15.69
N GLU A 140 -27.21 -8.30 -16.80
CA GLU A 140 -25.86 -7.75 -16.79
C GLU A 140 -25.84 -6.28 -16.34
N VAL A 141 -26.75 -5.44 -16.85
CA VAL A 141 -26.88 -4.04 -16.40
C VAL A 141 -27.26 -3.98 -14.92
N GLN A 142 -28.17 -4.83 -14.46
CA GLN A 142 -28.52 -4.93 -13.03
C GLN A 142 -27.31 -5.30 -12.17
N LYS A 143 -26.47 -6.24 -12.65
CA LYS A 143 -25.22 -6.61 -11.99
C LYS A 143 -24.25 -5.42 -11.90
N TRP A 144 -24.09 -4.67 -12.98
CA TRP A 144 -23.24 -3.48 -13.00
C TRP A 144 -23.72 -2.38 -12.06
N ARG A 145 -25.04 -2.11 -12.04
CA ARG A 145 -25.65 -1.17 -11.09
C ARG A 145 -25.36 -1.59 -9.65
N SER A 146 -25.56 -2.87 -9.34
CA SER A 146 -25.27 -3.42 -8.01
C SER A 146 -23.81 -3.21 -7.59
N VAL A 147 -22.83 -3.49 -8.45
CA VAL A 147 -21.41 -3.32 -8.09
C VAL A 147 -20.99 -1.85 -8.01
N LEU A 148 -21.59 -0.96 -8.80
CA LEU A 148 -21.39 0.49 -8.67
C LEU A 148 -21.92 1.01 -7.33
N THR A 149 -23.10 0.56 -6.91
CA THR A 149 -23.65 0.89 -5.58
C THR A 149 -22.76 0.34 -4.47
N GLN A 150 -22.32 -0.92 -4.57
CA GLN A 150 -21.44 -1.53 -3.56
C GLN A 150 -20.11 -0.80 -3.44
N VAL A 151 -19.42 -0.51 -4.56
CA VAL A 151 -18.11 0.16 -4.51
C VAL A 151 -18.25 1.60 -3.99
N ALA A 152 -19.36 2.28 -4.28
CA ALA A 152 -19.63 3.63 -3.77
C ALA A 152 -20.02 3.68 -2.27
N ASN A 153 -20.24 2.53 -1.65
CA ASN A 153 -20.47 2.39 -0.22
C ASN A 153 -19.20 2.03 0.57
N LEU A 154 -18.09 1.75 -0.11
CA LEU A 154 -16.80 1.56 0.54
C LEU A 154 -16.19 2.91 0.93
N SER A 155 -15.38 2.92 1.98
CA SER A 155 -14.56 4.08 2.34
C SER A 155 -13.57 4.37 1.22
N GLY A 156 -13.60 5.60 0.70
CA GLY A 156 -12.74 6.04 -0.38
C GLY A 156 -12.44 7.53 -0.29
N TRP A 157 -11.85 8.07 -1.35
CA TRP A 157 -11.50 9.50 -1.40
C TRP A 157 -12.11 10.20 -2.60
N CYS A 158 -12.39 11.49 -2.40
CA CYS A 158 -12.98 12.34 -3.42
C CYS A 158 -12.00 13.44 -3.80
N PHE A 159 -11.85 13.65 -5.11
CA PHE A 159 -11.12 14.77 -5.67
C PHE A 159 -12.01 15.54 -6.62
N GLY A 160 -12.04 16.86 -6.49
CA GLY A 160 -12.88 17.74 -7.31
C GLY A 160 -13.40 18.95 -6.52
N ARG A 161 -14.44 19.60 -7.06
CA ARG A 161 -15.02 20.79 -6.42
C ARG A 161 -15.57 20.43 -5.03
N GLY A 162 -15.11 21.14 -4.01
CA GLY A 162 -15.49 20.88 -2.62
C GLY A 162 -14.67 19.78 -1.94
N SER A 163 -13.70 19.17 -2.62
CA SER A 163 -12.69 18.35 -1.96
C SER A 163 -11.74 19.26 -1.16
N GLY A 164 -11.22 18.78 -0.03
CA GLY A 164 -10.24 19.52 0.77
C GLY A 164 -8.85 19.63 0.13
N PHE A 165 -8.65 19.05 -1.04
CA PHE A 165 -7.39 19.07 -1.77
C PHE A 165 -7.34 20.22 -2.76
N LYS A 166 -6.25 21.00 -2.72
CA LYS A 166 -6.05 22.12 -3.65
C LYS A 166 -5.37 21.66 -4.94
N TYR A 167 -4.46 20.70 -4.84
CA TYR A 167 -3.69 20.19 -5.97
C TYR A 167 -3.76 18.67 -6.09
N GLU A 168 -3.73 18.17 -7.33
CA GLU A 168 -3.80 16.73 -7.62
C GLU A 168 -2.62 15.94 -7.02
N TYR A 169 -1.42 16.54 -6.95
CA TYR A 169 -0.26 15.86 -6.38
C TYR A 169 -0.41 15.60 -4.87
N GLU A 170 -0.97 16.54 -4.11
CA GLU A 170 -1.24 16.37 -2.66
C GLU A 170 -2.21 15.22 -2.44
N PHE A 171 -3.22 15.13 -3.30
CA PHE A 171 -4.18 14.04 -3.29
C PHE A 171 -3.52 12.69 -3.59
N ILE A 172 -2.65 12.64 -4.58
CA ILE A 172 -1.88 11.44 -4.93
C ILE A 172 -0.95 11.02 -3.79
N GLU A 173 -0.24 11.96 -3.17
CA GLU A 173 0.64 11.69 -2.02
C GLU A 173 -0.13 11.04 -0.87
N GLU A 174 -1.33 11.55 -0.58
CA GLU A 174 -2.18 11.01 0.47
C GLU A 174 -2.68 9.60 0.16
N ILE A 175 -3.04 9.32 -1.10
CA ILE A 175 -3.39 7.97 -1.56
C ILE A 175 -2.20 7.02 -1.38
N VAL A 176 -1.00 7.41 -1.84
CA VAL A 176 0.22 6.60 -1.72
C VAL A 176 0.56 6.34 -0.25
N ARG A 177 0.43 7.35 0.60
CA ARG A 177 0.61 7.23 2.05
C ARG A 177 -0.35 6.21 2.64
N HIS A 178 -1.63 6.25 2.29
CA HIS A 178 -2.59 5.27 2.77
C HIS A 178 -2.29 3.85 2.27
N VAL A 179 -2.02 3.68 0.97
CA VAL A 179 -1.65 2.38 0.39
C VAL A 179 -0.44 1.78 1.13
N THR A 180 0.49 2.64 1.51
CA THR A 180 1.68 2.27 2.28
C THR A 180 1.35 1.79 3.70
N LEU A 181 0.38 2.40 4.36
CA LEU A 181 -0.10 1.96 5.68
C LEU A 181 -0.89 0.65 5.61
N VAL A 182 -1.71 0.48 4.57
CA VAL A 182 -2.48 -0.76 4.35
C VAL A 182 -1.55 -1.92 3.98
N LEU A 183 -0.45 -1.61 3.29
CA LEU A 183 0.47 -2.58 2.72
C LEU A 183 1.92 -2.33 3.10
N PRO A 184 2.26 -2.44 4.41
CA PRO A 184 3.63 -2.25 4.85
C PRO A 184 4.54 -3.26 4.15
N ARG A 185 5.57 -2.75 3.48
CA ARG A 185 6.49 -3.59 2.69
C ARG A 185 7.56 -4.26 3.51
N TYR A 186 8.00 -3.56 4.53
CA TYR A 186 9.20 -3.87 5.27
C TYR A 186 8.85 -3.79 6.74
N SER A 187 9.09 -4.89 7.43
CA SER A 187 9.11 -4.92 8.87
C SER A 187 10.55 -4.65 9.30
N ILE A 188 10.84 -3.47 9.85
CA ILE A 188 12.13 -3.13 10.42
C ILE A 188 12.09 -3.48 11.90
N PHE A 189 13.00 -4.33 12.33
CA PHE A 189 13.21 -4.61 13.75
C PHE A 189 14.31 -3.70 14.29
N LEU A 190 13.94 -2.77 15.17
CA LEU A 190 14.88 -1.89 15.87
C LEU A 190 15.20 -2.50 17.24
N SER A 191 16.47 -2.85 17.44
CA SER A 191 17.00 -3.30 18.73
C SER A 191 18.03 -2.29 19.22
N PHE A 192 17.91 -1.85 20.46
CA PHE A 192 18.84 -0.93 21.09
C PHE A 192 19.10 -1.36 22.54
N SER A 193 20.23 -0.90 23.08
CA SER A 193 20.59 -1.08 24.47
C SER A 193 21.03 0.26 25.08
N GLY A 194 20.71 0.46 26.36
CA GLY A 194 21.05 1.67 27.12
C GLY A 194 19.89 2.68 27.28
N LYS A 195 19.89 3.42 28.39
CA LYS A 195 18.78 4.35 28.74
C LYS A 195 18.70 5.60 27.84
N GLU A 196 19.81 6.01 27.24
CA GLU A 196 19.92 7.24 26.43
C GLU A 196 19.42 7.08 24.99
N THR A 197 19.23 5.85 24.50
CA THR A 197 18.83 5.57 23.12
C THR A 197 17.32 5.58 22.90
N ARG A 198 16.51 5.54 23.97
CA ARG A 198 15.03 5.51 23.89
C ARG A 198 14.44 6.68 23.09
N THR A 199 14.95 7.90 23.31
CA THR A 199 14.48 9.11 22.62
C THR A 199 14.80 9.06 21.13
N PHE A 200 16.03 8.68 20.76
CA PHE A 200 16.43 8.53 19.37
C PHE A 200 15.64 7.42 18.65
N THR A 201 15.43 6.29 19.30
CA THR A 201 14.63 5.18 18.74
C THR A 201 13.20 5.62 18.47
N GLY A 202 12.58 6.42 19.35
CA GLY A 202 11.25 6.99 19.11
C GLY A 202 11.20 7.86 17.86
N PHE A 203 12.19 8.75 17.66
CA PHE A 203 12.30 9.58 16.46
C PHE A 203 12.52 8.76 15.19
N LEU A 204 13.46 7.81 15.23
CA LEU A 204 13.76 6.94 14.10
C LEU A 204 12.54 6.08 13.73
N ASN A 205 11.87 5.50 14.73
CA ASN A 205 10.63 4.75 14.55
C ASN A 205 9.56 5.59 13.85
N ASN A 206 9.33 6.83 14.31
CA ASN A 206 8.36 7.72 13.70
C ASN A 206 8.73 8.06 12.25
N ALA A 207 10.01 8.37 11.99
CA ALA A 207 10.51 8.67 10.65
C ALA A 207 10.33 7.47 9.70
N LEU A 208 10.63 6.25 10.17
CA LEU A 208 10.46 5.01 9.41
C LEU A 208 8.97 4.69 9.17
N CYS A 209 8.11 4.80 10.17
CA CYS A 209 6.66 4.66 10.00
C CYS A 209 6.10 5.65 8.96
N ARG A 210 6.53 6.92 9.01
CA ARG A 210 6.13 7.93 8.02
C ARG A 210 6.59 7.60 6.60
N ARG A 211 7.70 6.88 6.47
CA ARG A 211 8.21 6.37 5.19
C ARG A 211 7.61 5.01 4.80
N GLY A 212 6.70 4.47 5.62
CA GLY A 212 5.96 3.26 5.28
C GLY A 212 6.54 1.95 5.76
N PHE A 213 7.54 2.02 6.63
CA PHE A 213 8.10 0.84 7.26
C PHE A 213 7.21 0.48 8.45
N HIS A 214 6.81 -0.78 8.54
CA HIS A 214 6.28 -1.33 9.78
C HIS A 214 7.47 -1.57 10.70
N THR A 215 7.45 -1.07 11.91
CA THR A 215 8.60 -1.13 12.81
C THR A 215 8.23 -1.90 14.07
N PHE A 216 9.17 -2.70 14.55
CA PHE A 216 9.09 -3.42 15.83
C PHE A 216 10.23 -2.95 16.70
N ILE A 217 9.94 -2.61 17.95
CA ILE A 217 10.92 -2.06 18.89
C ILE A 217 11.14 -3.08 20.00
N SER A 218 12.39 -3.44 20.25
CA SER A 218 12.80 -4.22 21.43
C SER A 218 13.83 -3.44 22.23
N ASP A 219 13.54 -3.25 23.52
CA ASP A 219 14.54 -2.84 24.51
C ASP A 219 15.19 -4.14 24.97
N GLY A 220 16.51 -4.30 24.80
CA GLY A 220 17.24 -5.58 24.85
C GLY A 220 17.13 -6.45 26.13
N ASP A 221 16.19 -6.16 27.02
CA ASP A 221 15.83 -6.91 28.24
C ASP A 221 14.72 -7.96 28.05
N GLN A 222 13.98 -7.96 26.93
CA GLN A 222 12.88 -8.93 26.74
C GLN A 222 13.29 -10.21 26.00
N SER A 223 12.71 -11.33 26.46
CA SER A 223 13.06 -12.70 26.12
C SER A 223 13.23 -12.96 24.61
N SER A 224 14.34 -13.62 24.29
CA SER A 224 14.86 -13.91 22.97
C SER A 224 13.88 -14.64 22.03
N GLN A 225 12.92 -15.42 22.56
CA GLN A 225 11.95 -16.15 21.75
C GLN A 225 10.91 -15.24 21.05
N SER A 226 10.46 -14.17 21.69
CA SER A 226 9.49 -13.23 21.10
C SER A 226 10.10 -12.44 19.93
N THR A 227 11.38 -12.11 20.07
CA THR A 227 12.16 -11.36 19.09
C THR A 227 12.45 -12.19 17.84
N ILE A 228 12.77 -13.49 18.01
CA ILE A 228 13.04 -14.41 16.89
C ILE A 228 11.80 -14.56 15.99
N GLY A 229 10.61 -14.74 16.56
CA GLY A 229 9.37 -14.88 15.78
C GLY A 229 8.98 -13.61 15.00
N VAL A 230 9.43 -12.43 15.44
CA VAL A 230 9.24 -11.15 14.73
C VAL A 230 10.26 -10.98 13.62
N ILE A 231 11.51 -11.40 13.83
CA ILE A 231 12.58 -11.40 12.82
C ILE A 231 12.25 -12.35 11.66
N GLU A 232 11.73 -13.54 11.94
CA GLU A 232 11.35 -14.52 10.91
C GLU A 232 10.18 -14.07 10.02
N LYS A 233 9.24 -13.27 10.57
CA LYS A 233 8.12 -12.69 9.80
C LYS A 233 8.52 -11.46 8.99
N SER A 234 9.71 -10.93 9.22
CA SER A 234 10.17 -9.68 8.60
C SER A 234 10.88 -9.95 7.29
N ARG A 235 10.38 -9.36 6.20
CA ARG A 235 10.98 -9.50 4.85
C ARG A 235 12.34 -8.80 4.70
N LEU A 236 12.71 -7.94 5.64
CA LEU A 236 14.01 -7.25 5.69
C LEU A 236 14.34 -6.86 7.13
N SER A 237 15.05 -7.72 7.84
CA SER A 237 15.49 -7.46 9.22
C SER A 237 16.78 -6.64 9.21
N ILE A 238 16.68 -5.30 9.33
CA ILE A 238 17.84 -4.45 9.59
C ILE A 238 18.02 -4.34 11.10
N VAL A 239 18.92 -5.14 11.68
CA VAL A 239 19.33 -5.00 13.07
C VAL A 239 20.27 -3.79 13.14
N ILE A 240 19.74 -2.61 13.48
CA ILE A 240 20.56 -1.41 13.72
C ILE A 240 21.11 -1.49 15.15
N LEU A 241 22.30 -2.11 15.33
CA LEU A 241 23.06 -2.01 16.57
C LEU A 241 23.72 -0.64 16.68
N LEU A 242 23.00 0.35 17.25
CA LEU A 242 23.60 1.62 17.62
C LEU A 242 24.33 1.45 18.96
N ARG A 243 25.61 1.09 18.90
CA ARG A 243 26.52 1.18 20.05
C ARG A 243 27.11 2.58 20.07
N LEU A 244 26.41 3.52 20.70
CA LEU A 244 27.00 4.83 21.00
C LEU A 244 28.04 4.63 22.11
N CYS A 245 29.30 4.42 21.72
CA CYS A 245 30.42 4.53 22.65
C CYS A 245 30.61 6.00 23.00
N PHE A 246 29.93 6.48 24.04
CA PHE A 246 30.43 7.65 24.76
C PHE A 246 31.73 7.21 25.43
N ARG A 247 32.86 7.73 24.92
CA ARG A 247 34.13 7.69 25.64
C ARG A 247 33.91 8.52 26.90
N ASP A 248 33.88 7.89 28.07
CA ASP A 248 33.99 8.59 29.34
C ASP A 248 35.24 9.50 29.27
N PRO A 249 35.14 10.80 29.60
CA PRO A 249 36.33 11.59 29.85
C PRO A 249 36.95 11.05 31.14
N SER A 250 37.98 10.23 31.02
CA SER A 250 38.78 9.78 32.17
C SER A 250 39.21 11.00 32.98
N PRO A 251 39.05 11.00 34.31
CA PRO A 251 39.56 12.08 35.13
C PRO A 251 41.09 12.09 35.05
N ILE A 252 41.65 13.24 34.65
CA ILE A 252 43.09 13.49 34.68
C ILE A 252 43.53 13.41 36.16
N SER A 253 44.15 12.31 36.56
CA SER A 253 44.94 12.26 37.79
C SER A 253 46.21 13.05 37.55
N MET A 254 46.30 14.27 38.07
CA MET A 254 47.57 14.97 38.22
C MET A 254 48.40 14.24 39.26
N ASP A 255 49.36 13.45 38.79
CA ASP A 255 50.43 12.92 39.61
C ASP A 255 51.42 14.06 39.86
N LYS A 256 51.53 14.48 41.12
CA LYS A 256 52.54 15.45 41.58
C LYS A 256 53.67 14.67 42.24
N SER A 257 54.72 14.35 41.49
CA SER A 257 56.06 14.22 42.07
C SER A 257 57.15 14.04 41.02
N SER A 258 58.17 14.91 41.13
CA SER A 258 59.59 14.68 40.83
C SER A 258 60.00 14.57 39.35
N SER A 259 61.07 15.17 38.83
CA SER A 259 62.06 16.19 39.22
C SER A 259 62.82 16.47 37.91
N ALA A 260 63.19 17.71 37.63
CA ALA A 260 64.22 17.99 36.61
C ALA A 260 65.04 19.20 37.07
N GLU A 261 66.24 18.90 37.55
CA GLU A 261 67.35 19.82 37.69
C GLU A 261 67.75 20.36 36.31
N ILE A 262 67.91 21.67 36.19
CA ILE A 262 68.70 22.29 35.12
C ILE A 262 69.66 23.26 35.80
N ASN A 263 70.94 22.89 35.77
CA ASN A 263 72.06 23.80 35.96
C ASN A 263 72.27 24.58 34.65
N GLU A 264 72.37 25.90 34.72
CA GLU A 264 73.05 26.69 33.70
C GLU A 264 74.13 27.55 34.37
N GLU A 265 75.30 27.52 33.75
CA GLU A 265 76.50 28.34 33.97
C GLU A 265 76.31 29.73 33.35
#